data_AF-A0A517XUV7-F1
#
_entry.id   AF-A0A517XUV7-F1
#
_cell.length_a   1.000
_cell.length_b   1.000
_cell.length_c   1.000
_cell.angle_alpha   90.00
_cell.angle_beta   90.00
_cell.angle_gamma   90.00
#
_symmetry.space_group_name_H-M   'P 1'
#
loop_
_entity.id
_entity.type
_entity.pdbx_description
1 polymer ?
#
loop_
_entity_poly.entity_id
_entity_poly.type
_entity_poly.pdbx_seq_one_letter_code
_entity_poly.pdbx_strand_id
1 'polypeptide(L)'
;MLPPTVAVKVWGEFALFTRPELSVERISYPVMTPSAARGVLDAILYKPQMTWHVRRITVLKPRFPAGFPAAEARQHYRMIGVRRNEIQGTIPPRTVEGWMKAPDTFEPYLVDSAGREGAQGQNRTQRNSRMLHHVAYQIDASPKLTDRANRPRTRPEDTDEEHGPDTVAKYVGMFQRRVEKGQCFHRPYLGVRELAAHFAPPDGSEEPLTGWTESLGFMLYDLKFAADGTRRPGFFEAKVTTGDQRQHRFPLGDSQFSAWIACSSALVTSSPRPRSSLVGSWPARPGSSARSTPRSRCGVPIGRSPPPSSSDP
;
A
#
# COMPACT_ATOMS: atom_id res chain seq x y z
N MET A 1 3.68 22.96 24.25
CA MET A 1 2.66 23.33 23.25
C MET A 1 2.51 22.15 22.30
N LEU A 2 1.31 21.62 22.08
CA LEU A 2 1.12 20.56 21.08
C LEU A 2 1.45 21.13 19.68
N PRO A 3 2.11 20.37 18.79
CA PRO A 3 2.43 20.87 17.47
C PRO A 3 1.13 21.20 16.69
N PRO A 4 1.14 22.24 15.85
CA PRO A 4 0.03 22.58 14.97
C PRO A 4 -0.50 21.35 14.20
N THR A 5 -1.82 21.18 14.18
CA THR A 5 -2.51 20.07 13.51
C THR A 5 -3.42 20.58 12.41
N VAL A 6 -3.57 19.79 11.35
CA VAL A 6 -4.60 19.96 10.32
C VAL A 6 -5.66 18.89 10.47
N ALA A 7 -6.87 19.18 9.99
CA ALA A 7 -7.96 18.23 9.84
C ALA A 7 -8.51 18.30 8.40
N VAL A 8 -8.80 17.15 7.80
CA VAL A 8 -9.41 17.07 6.47
C VAL A 8 -10.47 15.96 6.45
N LYS A 9 -11.63 16.26 5.88
CA LYS A 9 -12.66 15.27 5.59
C LYS A 9 -12.38 14.63 4.25
N VAL A 10 -12.49 13.30 4.17
CA VAL A 10 -12.22 12.52 2.96
C VAL A 10 -13.30 11.45 2.81
N TRP A 11 -13.87 11.31 1.61
CA TRP A 11 -14.91 10.31 1.35
C TRP A 11 -14.88 9.79 -0.09
N GLY A 12 -15.58 8.69 -0.31
CA GLY A 12 -15.74 8.09 -1.63
C GLY A 12 -16.77 6.96 -1.63
N GLU A 13 -17.26 6.62 -2.82
CA GLU A 13 -18.20 5.52 -3.01
C GLU A 13 -17.52 4.16 -2.78
N PHE A 14 -16.24 4.03 -3.10
CA PHE A 14 -15.49 2.79 -2.92
C PHE A 14 -14.12 3.07 -2.30
N ALA A 15 -13.61 2.09 -1.55
CA ALA A 15 -12.23 2.10 -1.07
C ALA A 15 -11.64 0.68 -1.01
N LEU A 16 -10.33 0.55 -1.25
CA LEU A 16 -9.63 -0.73 -1.23
C LEU A 16 -8.28 -0.58 -0.54
N PHE A 17 -8.28 -0.70 0.79
CA PHE A 17 -7.07 -0.70 1.61
C PHE A 17 -6.52 -2.13 1.70
N THR A 18 -5.91 -2.61 0.62
CA THR A 18 -5.52 -4.01 0.44
C THR A 18 -4.70 -4.56 1.62
N ARG A 19 -5.15 -5.70 2.17
CA ARG A 19 -4.38 -6.48 3.14
C ARG A 19 -3.16 -7.11 2.43
N PRO A 20 -1.93 -6.88 2.90
CA PRO A 20 -0.73 -7.32 2.18
C PRO A 20 -0.61 -8.84 2.02
N GLU A 21 -1.21 -9.61 2.93
CA GLU A 21 -1.29 -11.07 2.87
C GLU A 21 -2.17 -11.61 1.72
N LEU A 22 -3.04 -10.77 1.13
CA LEU A 22 -4.02 -11.15 0.11
C LEU A 22 -3.86 -10.26 -1.13
N SER A 23 -2.75 -10.40 -1.84
CA SER A 23 -2.40 -9.53 -2.98
C SER A 23 -2.99 -9.99 -4.33
N VAL A 24 -3.35 -11.27 -4.46
CA VAL A 24 -3.93 -11.84 -5.69
C VAL A 24 -5.44 -11.57 -5.76
N GLU A 25 -6.17 -12.01 -4.73
CA GLU A 25 -7.56 -11.63 -4.49
C GLU A 25 -7.58 -10.54 -3.43
N ARG A 26 -7.73 -9.30 -3.87
CA ARG A 26 -7.54 -8.14 -2.99
C ARG A 26 -8.71 -8.04 -2.03
N ILE A 27 -8.42 -8.05 -0.73
CA ILE A 27 -9.40 -7.78 0.32
C ILE A 27 -9.00 -6.51 1.05
N SER A 28 -9.93 -5.58 1.21
CA SER A 28 -9.70 -4.36 1.98
C SER A 28 -9.63 -4.65 3.48
N TYR A 29 -8.84 -3.88 4.21
CA TYR A 29 -9.10 -3.67 5.63
C TYR A 29 -10.49 -3.03 5.85
N PRO A 30 -11.11 -3.22 7.03
CA PRO A 30 -12.40 -2.62 7.37
C PRO A 30 -12.41 -1.08 7.38
N VAL A 31 -11.24 -0.47 7.61
CA VAL A 31 -11.05 0.99 7.68
C VAL A 31 -9.76 1.43 6.99
N MET A 32 -9.64 2.74 6.75
CA MET A 32 -8.45 3.37 6.20
C MET A 32 -7.20 3.09 7.06
N THR A 33 -6.09 2.74 6.41
CA THR A 33 -4.79 2.60 7.06
C THR A 33 -4.08 3.95 7.22
N PRO A 34 -3.20 4.14 8.22
CA PRO A 34 -2.39 5.34 8.34
C PRO A 34 -1.55 5.65 7.09
N SER A 35 -1.01 4.62 6.44
CA SER A 35 -0.31 4.74 5.15
C SER A 35 -1.18 5.37 4.05
N ALA A 36 -2.43 4.90 3.92
CA ALA A 36 -3.36 5.45 2.93
C ALA A 36 -3.77 6.89 3.28
N ALA A 37 -4.01 7.18 4.57
CA ALA A 37 -4.28 8.52 5.05
C ALA A 37 -3.13 9.49 4.73
N ARG A 38 -1.88 9.08 5.00
CA ARG A 38 -0.69 9.85 4.61
C ARG A 38 -0.65 10.08 3.09
N GLY A 39 -0.95 9.07 2.28
CA GLY A 39 -1.03 9.19 0.83
C GLY A 39 -2.04 10.24 0.36
N VAL A 40 -3.21 10.33 1.01
CA VAL A 40 -4.20 11.39 0.72
C VAL A 40 -3.64 12.78 1.08
N LEU A 41 -3.00 12.92 2.24
CA LEU A 41 -2.38 14.18 2.65
C LEU A 41 -1.25 14.60 1.70
N ASP A 42 -0.39 13.66 1.31
CA ASP A 42 0.71 13.88 0.35
C ASP A 42 0.19 14.32 -1.02
N ALA A 43 -0.95 13.76 -1.46
CA ALA A 43 -1.60 14.15 -2.71
C ALA A 43 -2.10 15.59 -2.70
N ILE A 44 -2.55 16.09 -1.55
CA ILE A 44 -2.97 17.49 -1.36
C ILE A 44 -1.74 18.40 -1.26
N LEU A 45 -0.80 18.08 -0.38
CA LEU A 45 0.45 18.80 -0.20
C LEU A 45 1.56 17.86 0.29
N TYR A 46 2.65 17.79 -0.47
CA TYR A 46 3.89 17.18 -0.05
C TYR A 46 5.06 18.04 -0.48
N LYS A 47 6.08 18.12 0.38
CA LYS A 47 7.39 18.71 0.07
C LYS A 47 8.48 17.85 0.70
N PRO A 48 9.66 17.66 0.08
CA PRO A 48 10.74 16.87 0.66
C PRO A 48 11.20 17.29 2.07
N GLN A 49 10.94 18.54 2.43
CA GLN A 49 11.27 19.18 3.70
C GLN A 49 10.31 18.81 4.84
N MET A 50 9.21 18.13 4.52
CA MET A 50 8.20 17.74 5.50
C MET A 50 7.68 16.32 5.24
N THR A 51 7.12 15.73 6.28
CA THR A 51 6.33 14.49 6.19
C THR A 51 5.09 14.64 7.06
N TRP A 52 3.98 14.03 6.63
CA TRP A 52 2.79 13.97 7.47
C TRP A 52 2.94 12.91 8.55
N HIS A 53 2.63 13.30 9.78
CA HIS A 53 2.37 12.37 10.88
C HIS A 53 0.86 12.32 11.11
N VAL A 54 0.24 11.23 10.66
CA VAL A 54 -1.18 10.95 10.93
C VAL A 54 -1.34 10.71 12.42
N ARG A 55 -2.19 11.51 13.07
CA ARG A 55 -2.43 11.44 14.51
C ARG A 55 -3.73 10.72 14.84
N ARG A 56 -4.75 10.90 13.99
CA ARG A 56 -6.07 10.33 14.19
C ARG A 56 -6.76 10.11 12.86
N ILE A 57 -7.47 9.00 12.77
CA ILE A 57 -8.44 8.73 11.71
C ILE A 57 -9.77 8.48 12.41
N THR A 58 -10.74 9.35 12.18
CA THR A 58 -12.11 9.17 12.67
C THR A 58 -12.96 8.63 11.54
N VAL A 59 -13.62 7.49 11.77
CA VAL A 59 -14.60 6.93 10.85
C VAL A 59 -15.89 7.73 10.98
N LEU A 60 -16.36 8.29 9.87
CA LEU A 60 -17.57 9.09 9.81
C LEU A 60 -18.71 8.27 9.21
N LYS A 61 -19.95 8.63 9.53
CA LYS A 61 -21.10 8.14 8.79
C LYS A 61 -20.99 8.61 7.34
N PRO A 62 -20.98 7.69 6.36
CA PRO A 62 -20.92 8.06 4.96
C PRO A 62 -22.27 8.61 4.49
N ARG A 63 -22.25 9.39 3.41
CA ARG A 63 -23.46 9.84 2.73
C ARG A 63 -23.89 8.80 1.70
N PHE A 64 -25.15 8.39 1.79
CA PHE A 64 -25.76 7.45 0.85
C PHE A 64 -26.69 8.19 -0.14
N PRO A 65 -26.85 7.68 -1.37
CA PRO A 65 -27.83 8.21 -2.32
C PRO A 65 -29.27 7.96 -1.83
N ALA A 66 -30.23 8.73 -2.38
CA ALA A 66 -31.65 8.53 -2.11
C ALA A 66 -32.08 7.11 -2.51
N GLY A 67 -32.86 6.44 -1.64
CA GLY A 67 -33.31 5.06 -1.87
C GLY A 67 -32.29 3.97 -1.50
N PHE A 68 -31.13 4.32 -0.95
CA PHE A 68 -30.17 3.32 -0.49
C PHE A 68 -30.77 2.44 0.63
N PRO A 69 -30.60 1.10 0.61
CA PRO A 69 -31.22 0.21 1.59
C PRO A 69 -30.82 0.56 3.03
N ALA A 70 -31.82 0.91 3.86
CA ALA A 70 -31.59 1.35 5.24
C ALA A 70 -30.87 0.30 6.11
N ALA A 71 -31.10 -0.99 5.85
CA ALA A 71 -30.41 -2.08 6.54
C ALA A 71 -28.91 -2.11 6.22
N GLU A 72 -28.52 -1.82 4.98
CA GLU A 72 -27.11 -1.76 4.58
C GLU A 72 -26.43 -0.50 5.15
N ALA A 73 -27.14 0.64 5.17
CA ALA A 73 -26.62 1.90 5.72
C ALA A 73 -26.33 1.86 7.23
N ARG A 74 -26.89 0.89 7.96
CA ARG A 74 -26.66 0.72 9.42
C ARG A 74 -25.40 -0.09 9.74
N GLN A 75 -24.81 -0.77 8.77
CA GLN A 75 -23.58 -1.54 8.99
C GLN A 75 -22.42 -0.58 9.29
N HIS A 76 -21.51 -0.98 10.19
CA HIS A 76 -20.34 -0.16 10.52
C HIS A 76 -19.41 0.04 9.31
N TYR A 77 -19.30 -1.00 8.48
CA TYR A 77 -18.66 -0.97 7.18
C TYR A 77 -19.31 -2.04 6.30
N ARG A 78 -19.33 -1.82 4.98
CA ARG A 78 -19.87 -2.76 4.00
C ARG A 78 -18.82 -3.07 2.96
N MET A 79 -18.72 -4.34 2.54
CA MET A 79 -17.85 -4.75 1.45
C MET A 79 -18.64 -5.32 0.28
N ILE A 80 -18.22 -4.98 -0.94
CA ILE A 80 -18.74 -5.58 -2.18
C ILE A 80 -17.64 -6.35 -2.91
N GLY A 81 -18.06 -7.38 -3.63
CA GLY A 81 -17.21 -8.07 -4.60
C GLY A 81 -17.27 -7.37 -5.95
N VAL A 82 -16.11 -7.05 -6.52
CA VAL A 82 -16.00 -6.60 -7.91
C VAL A 82 -14.96 -7.46 -8.61
N ARG A 83 -15.35 -8.01 -9.76
CA ARG A 83 -14.47 -8.77 -10.63
C ARG A 83 -13.97 -7.88 -11.76
N ARG A 84 -12.66 -7.89 -11.98
CA ARG A 84 -12.02 -7.10 -13.03
C ARG A 84 -11.07 -7.98 -13.82
N ASN A 85 -10.95 -7.68 -15.12
CA ASN A 85 -9.91 -8.24 -15.95
C ASN A 85 -8.60 -7.48 -15.63
N GLU A 86 -7.61 -8.17 -15.08
CA GLU A 86 -6.25 -7.63 -14.85
C GLU A 86 -5.26 -8.34 -15.77
N ILE A 87 -4.15 -7.68 -16.09
CA ILE A 87 -3.06 -8.27 -16.86
C ILE A 87 -2.31 -9.28 -15.96
N GLN A 88 -1.98 -10.45 -16.51
CA GLN A 88 -1.33 -11.53 -15.76
C GLN A 88 0.19 -11.37 -15.66
N GLY A 89 0.84 -10.81 -16.69
CA GLY A 89 2.29 -10.78 -16.81
C GLY A 89 2.87 -9.42 -17.21
N THR A 90 4.19 -9.35 -17.20
CA THR A 90 4.96 -8.23 -17.76
C THR A 90 5.98 -8.79 -18.73
N ILE A 91 6.28 -8.06 -19.79
CA ILE A 91 7.33 -8.46 -20.74
C ILE A 91 8.69 -8.15 -20.09
N PRO A 92 9.63 -9.13 -20.05
CA PRO A 92 10.97 -8.88 -19.56
C PRO A 92 11.72 -7.84 -20.43
N PRO A 93 12.51 -6.94 -19.83
CA PRO A 93 13.26 -5.93 -20.59
C PRO A 93 14.16 -6.50 -21.70
N ARG A 94 14.75 -7.69 -21.48
CA ARG A 94 15.58 -8.39 -22.48
C ARG A 94 14.83 -8.73 -23.77
N THR A 95 13.54 -9.06 -23.66
CA THR A 95 12.70 -9.33 -24.84
C THR A 95 12.52 -8.05 -25.66
N VAL A 96 12.29 -6.93 -24.98
CA VAL A 96 12.18 -5.60 -25.61
C VAL A 96 13.49 -5.19 -26.28
N GLU A 97 14.63 -5.40 -25.62
CA GLU A 97 15.96 -5.15 -26.21
C GLU A 97 16.20 -5.99 -27.47
N GLY A 98 15.69 -7.22 -27.52
CA GLY A 98 15.73 -8.07 -28.70
C GLY A 98 14.96 -7.45 -29.87
N TRP A 99 13.72 -7.04 -29.63
CA TRP A 99 12.90 -6.36 -30.64
C TRP A 99 13.49 -5.04 -31.13
N MET A 100 14.18 -4.30 -30.25
CA MET A 100 14.88 -3.07 -30.66
C MET A 100 16.04 -3.35 -31.62
N LYS A 101 16.70 -4.51 -31.52
CA LYS A 101 17.80 -4.91 -32.40
C LYS A 101 17.31 -5.55 -33.70
N ALA A 102 16.21 -6.28 -33.64
CA ALA A 102 15.56 -6.94 -34.78
C ALA A 102 14.05 -6.61 -34.79
N PRO A 103 13.66 -5.43 -35.32
CA PRO A 103 12.27 -4.96 -35.26
C PRO A 103 11.25 -5.88 -35.96
N ASP A 104 11.71 -6.68 -36.92
CA ASP A 104 10.96 -7.72 -37.61
C ASP A 104 10.53 -8.88 -36.70
N THR A 105 11.17 -9.04 -35.54
CA THR A 105 10.83 -10.07 -34.54
C THR A 105 9.83 -9.59 -33.48
N PHE A 106 9.30 -8.37 -33.61
CA PHE A 106 8.36 -7.79 -32.66
C PHE A 106 7.05 -8.60 -32.59
N GLU A 107 6.67 -8.96 -31.36
CA GLU A 107 5.36 -9.56 -31.08
C GLU A 107 4.56 -8.65 -30.13
N PRO A 108 3.33 -8.24 -30.48
CA PRO A 108 2.55 -7.36 -29.63
C PRO A 108 2.10 -8.07 -28.36
N TYR A 109 2.13 -7.35 -27.23
CA TYR A 109 1.54 -7.83 -25.99
C TYR A 109 0.02 -7.71 -26.03
N LEU A 110 -0.64 -8.78 -26.46
CA LEU A 110 -2.10 -8.83 -26.50
C LEU A 110 -2.65 -9.03 -25.09
N VAL A 111 -3.15 -7.95 -24.49
CA VAL A 111 -3.74 -7.91 -23.13
C VAL A 111 -5.06 -8.67 -23.03
N ASP A 112 -5.76 -8.83 -24.15
CA ASP A 112 -6.99 -9.60 -24.25
C ASP A 112 -6.94 -10.48 -25.49
N SER A 113 -6.14 -11.55 -25.42
CA SER A 113 -6.18 -12.61 -26.42
C SER A 113 -7.32 -13.55 -26.08
N ALA A 114 -8.56 -13.15 -26.37
CA ALA A 114 -9.65 -14.11 -26.50
C ALA A 114 -9.26 -15.11 -27.61
N GLY A 115 -8.99 -16.38 -27.27
CA GLY A 115 -8.87 -17.44 -28.29
C GLY A 115 -7.58 -18.25 -28.38
N ARG A 116 -6.90 -18.61 -27.27
CA ARG A 116 -6.23 -19.93 -27.22
C ARG A 116 -6.55 -20.64 -25.89
N GLU A 117 -7.46 -21.61 -26.02
CA GLU A 117 -7.85 -22.70 -25.11
C GLU A 117 -8.50 -22.40 -23.74
N GLY A 118 -9.12 -21.24 -23.51
CA GLY A 118 -10.05 -21.12 -22.35
C GLY A 118 -10.57 -19.73 -22.01
N ALA A 119 -11.49 -19.67 -21.05
CA ALA A 119 -12.14 -18.45 -20.54
C ALA A 119 -11.18 -17.45 -19.86
N GLN A 120 -9.90 -17.81 -19.64
CA GLN A 120 -8.90 -16.91 -19.07
C GLN A 120 -8.10 -16.13 -20.13
N GLY A 121 -7.94 -16.62 -21.37
CA GLY A 121 -6.96 -16.05 -22.31
C GLY A 121 -5.51 -16.31 -21.86
N GLN A 122 -4.51 -15.81 -22.60
CA GLN A 122 -3.08 -16.05 -22.27
C GLN A 122 -2.47 -14.99 -21.35
N ASN A 123 -2.93 -13.73 -21.44
CA ASN A 123 -2.35 -12.58 -20.73
C ASN A 123 -3.33 -11.85 -19.81
N ARG A 124 -4.54 -12.39 -19.64
CA ARG A 124 -5.63 -11.81 -18.85
C ARG A 124 -5.96 -12.75 -17.70
N THR A 125 -6.20 -12.18 -16.52
CA THR A 125 -6.73 -12.92 -15.38
C THR A 125 -7.91 -12.16 -14.77
N GLN A 126 -8.98 -12.87 -14.44
CA GLN A 126 -10.11 -12.26 -13.74
C GLN A 126 -9.85 -12.31 -12.24
N ARG A 127 -9.59 -11.15 -11.64
CA ARG A 127 -9.36 -11.05 -10.21
C ARG A 127 -10.58 -10.48 -9.52
N ASN A 128 -10.94 -11.11 -8.41
CA ASN A 128 -11.99 -10.62 -7.54
C ASN A 128 -11.37 -9.70 -6.47
N SER A 129 -12.04 -8.60 -6.18
CA SER A 129 -11.68 -7.68 -5.11
C SER A 129 -12.85 -7.50 -4.16
N ARG A 130 -12.59 -7.55 -2.85
CA ARG A 130 -13.53 -7.17 -1.80
C ARG A 130 -13.19 -5.75 -1.34
N MET A 131 -13.94 -4.78 -1.85
CA MET A 131 -13.74 -3.35 -1.57
C MET A 131 -14.82 -2.83 -0.63
N LEU A 132 -14.51 -1.80 0.15
CA LEU A 132 -15.47 -1.08 0.97
C LEU A 132 -16.44 -0.30 0.08
N HIS A 133 -17.70 -0.18 0.51
CA HIS A 133 -18.76 0.57 -0.18
C HIS A 133 -19.31 1.68 0.73
N HIS A 134 -19.25 2.91 0.22
CA HIS A 134 -19.50 4.18 0.89
C HIS A 134 -18.68 4.36 2.16
N VAL A 135 -17.61 5.15 2.07
CA VAL A 135 -16.74 5.45 3.20
C VAL A 135 -16.55 6.94 3.38
N ALA A 136 -16.42 7.37 4.63
CA ALA A 136 -16.08 8.74 4.99
C ALA A 136 -15.18 8.72 6.23
N TYR A 137 -14.17 9.60 6.23
CA TYR A 137 -13.17 9.72 7.28
C TYR A 137 -12.84 11.19 7.54
N GLN A 138 -12.49 11.50 8.77
CA GLN A 138 -11.71 12.69 9.10
C GLN A 138 -10.29 12.26 9.45
N ILE A 139 -9.31 12.89 8.82
CA ILE A 139 -7.88 12.65 9.06
C ILE A 139 -7.33 13.86 9.80
N ASP A 140 -6.77 13.65 10.98
CA ASP A 140 -6.02 14.67 11.70
C ASP A 140 -4.54 14.33 11.67
N ALA A 141 -3.73 15.30 11.30
CA ALA A 141 -2.30 15.11 11.11
C ALA A 141 -1.51 16.35 11.54
N SER A 142 -0.22 16.17 11.80
CA SER A 142 0.72 17.28 11.95
C SER A 142 1.87 17.11 10.97
N PRO A 143 2.33 18.18 10.31
CA PRO A 143 3.54 18.11 9.53
C PRO A 143 4.75 18.03 10.47
N LYS A 144 5.71 17.18 10.13
CA LYS A 144 7.00 17.06 10.80
C LYS A 144 8.08 17.46 9.80
N LEU A 145 8.98 18.35 10.21
CA LEU A 145 10.11 18.73 9.38
C LEU A 145 11.09 17.56 9.24
N THR A 146 11.66 17.41 8.04
CA THR A 146 12.72 16.44 7.77
C THR A 146 14.08 17.11 7.87
N ASP A 147 15.16 16.33 7.81
CA ASP A 147 16.54 16.84 7.81
C ASP A 147 16.88 17.72 6.58
N ARG A 148 15.98 17.76 5.60
CA ARG A 148 16.07 18.60 4.40
C ARG A 148 15.48 20.00 4.59
N ALA A 149 14.72 20.22 5.67
CA ALA A 149 14.14 21.53 5.96
C ALA A 149 15.24 22.58 6.14
N ASN A 150 15.05 23.77 5.58
CA ASN A 150 15.95 24.91 5.62
C ASN A 150 17.35 24.64 5.03
N ARG A 151 17.50 23.58 4.22
CA ARG A 151 18.72 23.32 3.43
C ARG A 151 18.62 23.97 2.06
N PRO A 152 19.76 24.26 1.39
CA PRO A 152 19.76 24.73 0.01
C PRO A 152 18.94 23.79 -0.89
N ARG A 153 18.00 24.37 -1.64
CA ARG A 153 17.07 23.60 -2.47
C ARG A 153 17.70 23.29 -3.83
N THR A 154 17.58 22.05 -4.29
CA THR A 154 18.01 21.65 -5.63
C THR A 154 17.08 22.19 -6.73
N ARG A 155 15.81 22.44 -6.38
CA ARG A 155 14.81 23.03 -7.27
C ARG A 155 14.32 24.35 -6.66
N PRO A 156 13.99 25.35 -7.49
CA PRO A 156 13.35 26.57 -7.01
C PRO A 156 12.01 26.25 -6.34
N GLU A 157 11.53 27.18 -5.53
CA GLU A 157 10.25 27.06 -4.85
C GLU A 157 9.11 27.05 -5.89
N ASP A 158 8.04 26.29 -5.61
CA ASP A 158 6.86 26.29 -6.50
C ASP A 158 6.15 27.65 -6.39
N THR A 159 5.42 28.04 -7.43
CA THR A 159 4.75 29.35 -7.51
C THR A 159 3.74 29.61 -6.38
N ASP A 160 3.22 28.56 -5.75
CA ASP A 160 2.25 28.64 -4.66
C ASP A 160 2.88 28.47 -3.26
N GLU A 161 4.21 28.43 -3.21
CA GLU A 161 4.98 28.34 -1.97
C GLU A 161 5.49 29.73 -1.55
N GLU A 162 5.18 30.12 -0.32
CA GLU A 162 5.65 31.39 0.26
C GLU A 162 7.16 31.33 0.54
N HIS A 163 7.87 32.39 0.13
CA HIS A 163 9.31 32.51 0.37
C HIS A 163 9.61 32.60 1.86
N GLY A 164 10.62 31.86 2.31
CA GLY A 164 11.06 31.89 3.70
C GLY A 164 11.34 30.51 4.29
N PRO A 165 11.62 30.43 5.61
CA PRO A 165 12.04 29.19 6.25
C PRO A 165 10.93 28.12 6.20
N ASP A 166 11.37 26.87 6.11
CA ASP A 166 10.54 25.70 6.26
C ASP A 166 10.11 25.57 7.73
N THR A 167 8.85 25.92 7.99
CA THR A 167 8.25 25.85 9.32
C THR A 167 6.97 25.03 9.31
N VAL A 168 6.62 24.47 10.47
CA VAL A 168 5.35 23.73 10.65
C VAL A 168 4.16 24.63 10.31
N ALA A 169 4.19 25.90 10.74
CA ALA A 169 3.13 26.87 10.47
C ALA A 169 2.94 27.14 8.96
N LYS A 170 4.05 27.29 8.21
CA LYS A 170 4.03 27.44 6.74
C LYS A 170 3.26 26.30 6.09
N TYR A 171 3.61 25.05 6.41
CA TYR A 171 2.97 23.89 5.78
C TYR A 171 1.51 23.68 6.23
N VAL A 172 1.16 24.02 7.47
CA VAL A 172 -0.23 24.02 7.93
C VAL A 172 -1.06 25.01 7.12
N GLY A 173 -0.61 26.26 6.99
CA GLY A 173 -1.32 27.28 6.23
C GLY A 173 -1.44 26.94 4.74
N MET A 174 -0.37 26.40 4.13
CA MET A 174 -0.41 25.92 2.74
C MET A 174 -1.44 24.80 2.56
N PHE A 175 -1.47 23.81 3.46
CA PHE A 175 -2.40 22.69 3.39
C PHE A 175 -3.84 23.16 3.51
N GLN A 176 -4.14 24.01 4.50
CA GLN A 176 -5.49 24.54 4.73
C GLN A 176 -6.02 25.29 3.50
N ARG A 177 -5.22 26.20 2.92
CA ARG A 177 -5.59 26.93 1.69
C ARG A 177 -5.88 25.99 0.52
N ARG A 178 -5.09 24.93 0.36
CA ARG A 178 -5.32 23.93 -0.70
C ARG A 178 -6.60 23.14 -0.45
N VAL A 179 -6.87 22.75 0.79
CA VAL A 179 -8.11 22.06 1.18
C VAL A 179 -9.35 22.92 0.94
N GLU A 180 -9.32 24.19 1.34
CA GLU A 180 -10.42 25.15 1.11
C GLU A 180 -10.72 25.36 -0.38
N LYS A 181 -9.67 25.40 -1.21
CA LYS A 181 -9.81 25.58 -2.67
C LYS A 181 -10.03 24.27 -3.44
N GLY A 182 -10.02 23.11 -2.77
CA GLY A 182 -10.07 21.79 -3.42
C GLY A 182 -8.85 21.49 -4.30
N GLN A 183 -7.71 22.13 -4.05
CA GLN A 183 -6.48 21.97 -4.82
C GLN A 183 -5.64 20.79 -4.31
N CYS A 184 -5.05 20.05 -5.24
CA CYS A 184 -4.16 18.94 -4.96
C CYS A 184 -3.12 18.81 -6.06
N PHE A 185 -1.97 18.21 -5.76
CA PHE A 185 -0.93 17.92 -6.76
C PHE A 185 -1.38 16.83 -7.74
N HIS A 186 -2.07 15.82 -7.22
CA HIS A 186 -2.78 14.83 -8.00
C HIS A 186 -4.05 14.43 -7.26
N ARG A 187 -5.03 13.88 -7.98
CA ARG A 187 -6.29 13.44 -7.37
C ARG A 187 -5.99 12.39 -6.28
N PRO A 188 -6.34 12.64 -5.00
CA PRO A 188 -6.19 11.62 -3.96
C PRO A 188 -7.11 10.43 -4.26
N TYR A 189 -6.76 9.28 -3.71
CA TYR A 189 -7.50 8.03 -3.91
C TYR A 189 -7.54 7.18 -2.65
N LEU A 190 -8.56 6.34 -2.52
CA LEU A 190 -8.82 5.50 -1.34
C LEU A 190 -8.23 4.10 -1.53
N GLY A 191 -6.91 4.02 -1.36
CA GLY A 191 -6.13 2.78 -1.41
C GLY A 191 -5.54 2.48 -2.79
N VAL A 192 -6.36 2.39 -3.83
CA VAL A 192 -5.92 2.19 -5.22
C VAL A 192 -6.39 3.32 -6.14
N ARG A 193 -5.64 3.61 -7.21
CA ARG A 193 -5.83 4.81 -8.07
C ARG A 193 -7.19 4.88 -8.75
N GLU A 194 -7.82 3.74 -8.96
CA GLU A 194 -9.15 3.58 -9.56
C GLU A 194 -10.25 4.20 -8.68
N LEU A 195 -10.00 4.37 -7.38
CA LEU A 195 -10.99 4.78 -6.39
C LEU A 195 -10.70 6.21 -5.91
N ALA A 196 -11.06 7.19 -6.74
CA ALA A 196 -10.82 8.60 -6.44
C ALA A 196 -11.48 9.05 -5.14
N ALA A 197 -10.74 9.81 -4.33
CA ALA A 197 -11.20 10.39 -3.08
C ALA A 197 -11.68 11.82 -3.30
N HIS A 198 -12.78 12.18 -2.63
CA HIS A 198 -13.17 13.57 -2.43
C HIS A 198 -12.60 14.06 -1.10
N PHE A 199 -12.30 15.35 -1.01
CA PHE A 199 -11.87 15.98 0.24
C PHE A 199 -12.41 17.40 0.39
N ALA A 200 -12.55 17.84 1.64
CA ALA A 200 -13.03 19.17 2.01
C ALA A 200 -12.54 19.53 3.43
N PRO A 201 -12.55 20.82 3.81
CA PRO A 201 -12.42 21.18 5.22
C PRO A 201 -13.59 20.56 6.01
N PRO A 202 -13.36 20.05 7.24
CA PRO A 202 -14.46 19.67 8.12
C PRO A 202 -15.32 20.91 8.42
N ASP A 203 -16.64 20.79 8.31
CA ASP A 203 -17.60 21.88 8.51
C ASP A 203 -18.33 21.80 9.87
N GLY A 204 -18.02 20.78 10.67
CA GLY A 204 -18.66 20.52 11.96
C GLY A 204 -19.96 19.74 11.84
N SER A 205 -20.44 19.49 10.63
CA SER A 205 -21.61 18.62 10.36
C SER A 205 -21.21 17.14 10.29
N GLU A 206 -19.92 16.81 10.44
CA GLU A 206 -19.44 15.44 10.43
C GLU A 206 -20.03 14.65 11.60
N GLU A 207 -20.62 13.50 11.31
CA GLU A 207 -21.11 12.57 12.33
C GLU A 207 -20.12 11.42 12.46
N PRO A 208 -19.35 11.32 13.56
CA PRO A 208 -18.58 10.12 13.86
C PRO A 208 -19.49 8.90 13.92
N LEU A 209 -19.01 7.77 13.42
CA LEU A 209 -19.71 6.50 13.58
C LEU A 209 -19.65 6.09 15.06
N THR A 210 -20.82 5.91 15.68
CA THR A 210 -20.96 5.55 17.09
C THR A 210 -21.47 4.12 17.26
N GLY A 211 -21.32 3.55 18.46
CA GLY A 211 -21.79 2.20 18.79
C GLY A 211 -20.93 1.08 18.21
N TRP A 212 -19.74 1.40 17.71
CA TRP A 212 -18.79 0.43 17.18
C TRP A 212 -17.54 0.39 18.06
N THR A 213 -17.31 -0.76 18.69
CA THR A 213 -16.06 -1.05 19.41
C THR A 213 -15.63 -2.45 19.02
N GLU A 214 -14.50 -2.56 18.33
CA GLU A 214 -14.02 -3.82 17.75
C GLU A 214 -12.49 -3.82 17.69
N SER A 215 -11.88 -4.97 17.96
CA SER A 215 -10.46 -5.18 17.66
C SER A 215 -10.32 -5.65 16.22
N LEU A 216 -9.66 -4.85 15.38
CA LEU A 216 -9.46 -5.15 13.95
C LEU A 216 -8.22 -6.02 13.70
N GLY A 217 -7.47 -6.35 14.76
CA GLY A 217 -6.22 -7.12 14.67
C GLY A 217 -5.09 -6.32 14.03
N PHE A 218 -4.13 -7.00 13.43
CA PHE A 218 -2.99 -6.34 12.78
C PHE A 218 -3.39 -5.65 11.48
N MET A 219 -3.11 -4.36 11.42
CA MET A 219 -3.27 -3.54 10.22
C MET A 219 -1.94 -2.96 9.77
N LEU A 220 -1.79 -2.75 8.46
CA LEU A 220 -0.65 -2.03 7.90
C LEU A 220 -0.61 -0.63 8.50
N TYR A 221 0.51 -0.32 9.14
CA TYR A 221 0.80 1.01 9.65
C TYR A 221 1.29 1.89 8.50
N ASP A 222 2.51 1.62 8.02
CA ASP A 222 3.12 2.29 6.88
C ASP A 222 4.23 1.45 6.26
N LEU A 223 4.72 1.85 5.09
CA LEU A 223 5.86 1.25 4.40
C LEU A 223 7.12 2.06 4.64
N LYS A 224 8.18 1.41 5.14
CA LYS A 224 9.51 2.01 5.20
C LYS A 224 10.26 1.72 3.91
N PHE A 225 10.81 2.76 3.32
CA PHE A 225 11.70 2.66 2.18
C PHE A 225 13.14 2.79 2.67
N ALA A 226 13.91 1.72 2.57
CA ALA A 226 15.34 1.73 2.87
C ALA A 226 16.12 2.27 1.67
N ALA A 227 17.36 2.72 1.91
CA ALA A 227 18.21 3.33 0.88
C ALA A 227 18.56 2.37 -0.27
N ASP A 228 18.54 1.06 0.00
CA ASP A 228 18.73 -0.02 -0.99
C ASP A 228 17.46 -0.29 -1.84
N GLY A 229 16.39 0.46 -1.63
CA GLY A 229 15.10 0.28 -2.30
C GLY A 229 14.20 -0.77 -1.64
N THR A 230 14.66 -1.46 -0.59
CA THR A 230 13.88 -2.46 0.13
C THR A 230 12.69 -1.79 0.83
N ARG A 231 11.51 -2.40 0.69
CA ARG A 231 10.26 -1.95 1.32
C ARG A 231 9.95 -2.84 2.51
N ARG A 232 9.85 -2.25 3.71
CA ARG A 232 9.53 -2.98 4.94
C ARG A 232 8.17 -2.51 5.48
N PRO A 233 7.13 -3.36 5.47
CA PRO A 233 5.84 -3.01 6.06
C PRO A 233 5.94 -3.01 7.59
N GLY A 234 5.47 -1.92 8.20
CA GLY A 234 5.20 -1.85 9.63
C GLY A 234 3.74 -2.20 9.90
N PHE A 235 3.46 -2.90 11.00
CA PHE A 235 2.10 -3.28 11.41
C PHE A 235 1.83 -2.81 12.83
N PHE A 236 0.55 -2.66 13.16
CA PHE A 236 0.09 -2.31 14.49
C PHE A 236 -1.22 -3.02 14.81
N GLU A 237 -1.50 -3.26 16.08
CA GLU A 237 -2.79 -3.81 16.53
C GLU A 237 -3.83 -2.68 16.55
N ALA A 238 -4.74 -2.71 15.58
CA ALA A 238 -5.76 -1.70 15.41
C ALA A 238 -7.03 -2.04 16.21
N LYS A 239 -7.59 -1.04 16.87
CA LYS A 239 -8.87 -1.12 17.58
C LYS A 239 -9.72 0.08 17.19
N VAL A 240 -10.99 -0.15 16.91
CA VAL A 240 -11.99 0.91 16.82
C VAL A 240 -12.64 1.02 18.18
N THR A 241 -12.73 2.23 18.70
CA THR A 241 -13.36 2.48 20.00
C THR A 241 -14.28 3.68 19.87
N THR A 242 -15.54 3.51 20.27
CA THR A 242 -16.46 4.64 20.47
C THR A 242 -16.27 5.15 21.90
N GLY A 243 -15.70 6.34 22.07
CA GLY A 243 -15.59 7.03 23.36
C GLY A 243 -15.81 8.52 23.18
N ASP A 244 -16.53 9.13 24.12
CA ASP A 244 -16.86 10.55 24.28
C ASP A 244 -15.85 11.51 23.62
N GLN A 245 -16.34 12.63 23.07
CA GLN A 245 -15.78 13.65 22.16
C GLN A 245 -14.29 14.06 22.29
N ARG A 246 -13.51 13.47 23.20
CA ARG A 246 -12.07 13.62 23.42
C ARG A 246 -11.27 12.30 23.44
N GLN A 247 -11.88 11.14 23.17
CA GLN A 247 -11.21 9.84 23.25
C GLN A 247 -11.59 8.86 22.13
N HIS A 248 -11.35 9.24 20.87
CA HIS A 248 -11.11 8.26 19.80
C HIS A 248 -9.60 8.13 19.61
N ARG A 249 -8.98 7.33 20.48
CA ARG A 249 -7.52 7.21 20.63
C ARG A 249 -6.93 6.27 19.57
N PHE A 250 -6.18 6.85 18.63
CA PHE A 250 -5.03 6.20 17.98
C PHE A 250 -3.75 6.97 18.39
N PRO A 251 -3.22 6.83 19.62
CA PRO A 251 -1.90 7.36 19.90
C PRO A 251 -0.90 6.47 19.17
N LEU A 252 -0.58 6.83 17.93
CA LEU A 252 0.75 6.55 17.40
C LEU A 252 1.68 7.38 18.26
N GLY A 253 2.08 6.81 19.40
CA GLY A 253 2.86 7.51 20.39
C GLY A 253 4.04 8.16 19.68
N ASP A 254 4.43 9.37 20.11
CA ASP A 254 5.64 9.99 19.58
C ASP A 254 6.83 9.01 19.69
N SER A 255 6.81 7.99 20.57
CA SER A 255 7.76 6.88 20.62
C SER A 255 7.68 5.88 19.46
N GLN A 256 6.50 5.50 18.94
CA GLN A 256 6.37 4.61 17.78
C GLN A 256 6.75 5.33 16.50
N PHE A 257 6.33 6.60 16.36
CA PHE A 257 6.76 7.46 15.25
C PHE A 257 8.23 7.84 15.36
N SER A 258 8.75 8.14 16.55
CA SER A 258 10.18 8.41 16.75
C SER A 258 11.01 7.15 16.65
N ALA A 259 10.54 5.96 17.02
CA ALA A 259 11.22 4.70 16.74
C ALA A 259 11.25 4.43 15.23
N TRP A 260 10.16 4.75 14.52
CA TRP A 260 10.09 4.67 13.06
C TRP A 260 11.02 5.68 12.37
N ILE A 261 11.05 6.94 12.81
CA ILE A 261 11.91 8.02 12.31
C ILE A 261 13.38 7.80 12.72
N ALA A 262 13.68 7.48 13.98
CA ALA A 262 15.03 7.29 14.51
C ALA A 262 15.73 6.08 13.90
N CYS A 263 15.02 4.96 13.68
CA CYS A 263 15.56 3.86 12.88
C CYS A 263 15.76 4.24 11.40
N SER A 264 15.17 5.34 10.92
CA SER A 264 15.31 5.83 9.55
C SER A 264 16.44 6.85 9.39
N SER A 265 16.77 7.62 10.45
CA SER A 265 17.93 8.53 10.49
C SER A 265 19.22 7.87 10.98
N ALA A 266 19.15 6.79 11.78
CA ALA A 266 20.33 6.07 12.29
C ALA A 266 21.16 5.32 11.22
N LEU A 267 20.73 5.30 9.96
CA LEU A 267 21.49 4.70 8.85
C LEU A 267 22.32 5.72 8.04
N VAL A 268 22.39 6.99 8.47
CA VAL A 268 23.14 8.05 7.77
C VAL A 268 24.42 8.48 8.50
N THR A 269 24.77 7.85 9.64
CA THR A 269 26.10 8.08 10.24
C THR A 269 27.08 6.99 9.81
N SER A 270 27.90 7.34 8.83
CA SER A 270 29.15 6.66 8.51
C SER A 270 30.07 6.63 9.73
N SER A 271 30.58 5.45 10.09
CA SER A 271 31.80 5.30 10.91
C SER A 271 32.48 3.96 10.59
N PRO A 272 33.82 3.88 10.62
CA PRO A 272 34.61 3.04 9.72
C PRO A 272 34.71 1.59 10.18
N ARG A 273 34.94 0.68 9.22
CA ARG A 273 35.23 -0.73 9.47
C ARG A 273 36.41 -0.89 10.45
N PRO A 274 36.30 -1.70 11.50
CA PRO A 274 37.48 -2.30 12.11
C PRO A 274 37.86 -3.57 11.34
N ARG A 275 39.13 -3.67 10.94
CA ARG A 275 39.77 -4.91 10.52
C ARG A 275 40.18 -5.72 11.75
N SER A 276 40.05 -7.05 11.64
CA SER A 276 40.64 -8.14 12.46
C SER A 276 40.26 -8.15 13.95
N SER A 277 40.15 -9.26 14.69
CA SER A 277 40.47 -10.70 14.57
C SER A 277 39.82 -11.39 15.78
N LEU A 278 39.79 -12.74 15.78
CA LEU A 278 39.43 -13.72 16.85
C LEU A 278 38.26 -14.60 16.38
N VAL A 279 38.51 -15.75 15.74
CA VAL A 279 38.90 -17.06 16.32
C VAL A 279 37.95 -17.48 17.44
N GLY A 280 37.14 -18.51 17.17
CA GLY A 280 36.21 -19.13 18.11
C GLY A 280 35.49 -20.32 17.49
N SER A 281 36.24 -21.39 17.27
CA SER A 281 35.80 -22.71 16.81
C SER A 281 34.79 -23.38 17.77
N TRP A 282 33.78 -24.06 17.23
CA TRP A 282 33.06 -25.15 17.91
C TRP A 282 32.88 -26.36 16.97
N PRO A 283 32.83 -27.60 17.53
CA PRO A 283 33.48 -28.76 16.93
C PRO A 283 32.55 -29.65 16.10
N ALA A 284 33.12 -30.26 15.06
CA ALA A 284 32.58 -31.42 14.38
C ALA A 284 33.02 -32.72 15.09
N ARG A 285 32.16 -33.74 15.10
CA ARG A 285 32.48 -35.13 15.47
C ARG A 285 31.43 -36.10 14.88
N PRO A 286 31.72 -37.41 14.73
CA PRO A 286 32.31 -37.99 13.51
C PRO A 286 31.47 -39.14 12.92
N GLY A 287 31.83 -39.60 11.71
CA GLY A 287 31.11 -40.63 10.97
C GLY A 287 31.62 -42.07 11.12
N SER A 288 31.00 -42.98 10.36
CA SER A 288 31.52 -44.27 9.88
C SER A 288 30.63 -44.73 8.69
N SER A 289 31.12 -44.67 7.45
CA SER A 289 31.84 -45.70 6.68
C SER A 289 30.98 -46.86 6.18
N ALA A 290 30.76 -46.94 4.85
CA ALA A 290 31.04 -48.14 4.05
C ALA A 290 30.90 -47.84 2.55
N ARG A 291 31.94 -48.21 1.79
CA ARG A 291 32.04 -48.24 0.33
C ARG A 291 31.20 -49.40 -0.26
N SER A 292 30.72 -49.23 -1.49
CA SER A 292 31.17 -50.00 -2.67
C SER A 292 30.33 -49.71 -3.91
N THR A 293 31.02 -49.61 -5.05
CA THR A 293 30.54 -49.34 -6.42
C THR A 293 30.43 -50.66 -7.23
N PRO A 294 30.30 -50.68 -8.57
CA PRO A 294 29.04 -50.88 -9.30
C PRO A 294 29.07 -52.08 -10.29
N ARG A 295 27.91 -52.44 -10.91
CA ARG A 295 27.68 -53.20 -12.18
C ARG A 295 26.26 -53.79 -12.12
N SER A 296 25.53 -54.19 -13.17
CA SER A 296 25.37 -53.87 -14.59
C SER A 296 24.29 -54.84 -15.12
N ARG A 297 23.27 -54.34 -15.85
CA ARG A 297 22.41 -54.96 -16.90
C ARG A 297 21.82 -56.40 -16.76
N CYS A 298 20.51 -56.49 -16.98
CA CYS A 298 19.74 -57.34 -17.94
C CYS A 298 18.24 -56.96 -17.79
N GLY A 299 17.49 -56.43 -18.78
CA GLY A 299 16.78 -57.11 -19.90
C GLY A 299 15.50 -57.84 -19.40
N VAL A 300 14.25 -57.73 -19.90
CA VAL A 300 13.58 -57.16 -21.10
C VAL A 300 12.05 -56.94 -20.74
N PRO A 301 11.03 -56.71 -21.63
CA PRO A 301 10.05 -55.62 -21.49
C PRO A 301 8.56 -56.07 -21.35
N ILE A 302 7.63 -55.17 -21.02
CA ILE A 302 6.19 -55.42 -21.25
C ILE A 302 5.51 -54.21 -21.93
N GLY A 303 5.20 -54.45 -23.21
CA GLY A 303 4.06 -54.04 -24.04
C GLY A 303 3.27 -52.75 -23.78
N ARG A 304 3.27 -51.87 -24.80
CA ARG A 304 2.23 -50.88 -25.08
C ARG A 304 1.10 -51.52 -25.90
N SER A 305 -0.14 -51.09 -25.68
CA SER A 305 -1.29 -51.35 -26.57
C SER A 305 -1.76 -50.05 -27.26
N PRO A 306 -2.32 -50.12 -28.49
CA PRO A 306 -2.48 -48.99 -29.42
C PRO A 306 -3.86 -48.29 -29.34
N PRO A 307 -4.07 -47.14 -30.02
CA PRO A 307 -5.37 -46.46 -30.07
C PRO A 307 -6.31 -47.09 -31.13
N PRO A 308 -7.63 -46.97 -30.98
CA PRO A 308 -8.57 -47.45 -31.99
C PRO A 308 -8.70 -46.48 -33.18
N SER A 309 -8.77 -47.09 -34.36
CA SER A 309 -8.94 -46.51 -35.69
C SER A 309 -10.39 -46.17 -36.04
N SER A 310 -10.54 -45.21 -36.95
CA SER A 310 -11.75 -44.76 -37.65
C SER A 310 -12.20 -45.66 -38.81
N SER A 311 -13.51 -45.76 -39.04
CA SER A 311 -14.24 -45.98 -40.32
C SER A 311 -15.75 -46.15 -39.97
N ASP A 312 -16.71 -45.29 -40.31
CA ASP A 312 -17.35 -44.94 -41.61
C ASP A 312 -18.88 -45.25 -41.47
N PRO A 313 -19.82 -44.75 -42.30
CA PRO A 313 -19.74 -44.35 -43.71
C PRO A 313 -19.99 -42.87 -44.04
#